data_AF-A0A7W1DS09-F1
#
_entry.id   AF-A0A7W1DS09-F1
#
_cell.length_a   1.000
_cell.length_b   1.000
_cell.length_c   1.000
_cell.angle_alpha   90.00
_cell.angle_beta   90.00
_cell.angle_gamma   90.00
#
_symmetry.space_group_name_H-M   'P 1'
#
loop_
_entity.id
_entity.type
_entity.pdbx_description
1 polymer ?
#
loop_
_entity_poly.entity_id
_entity_poly.type
_entity_poly.pdbx_seq_one_letter_code
_entity_poly.pdbx_strand_id
1 'polypeptide(L)' 'FYGVGSVAVDGSGNLFTGETYEGKRLQKFNFKGMGRPTPPASKEPR' A
#
# COMPACT_ATOMS: atom_id res chain seq x y z
N PHE A 1 14.96 -2.28 1.02
CA PHE A 1 14.49 -0.90 1.26
C PHE A 1 15.12 -0.41 2.56
N TYR A 2 15.68 0.79 2.55
CA TYR A 2 16.10 1.49 3.78
C TYR A 2 14.96 2.35 4.35
N GLY A 3 14.12 2.94 3.50
CA GLY A 3 12.92 3.67 3.88
C GLY A 3 12.11 4.09 2.66
N VAL A 4 10.83 4.48 2.84
CA VAL A 4 9.99 5.03 1.77
C VAL A 4 10.17 6.55 1.71
N GLY A 5 10.53 7.07 0.54
CA GLY A 5 10.76 8.51 0.31
C GLY A 5 9.80 9.17 -0.66
N SER A 6 9.06 8.36 -1.42
CA SER A 6 8.06 8.84 -2.36
C SER A 6 6.95 7.82 -2.55
N VAL A 7 5.79 8.32 -2.95
CA VAL A 7 4.59 7.55 -3.27
C VAL A 7 3.97 8.09 -4.55
N ALA A 8 3.52 7.20 -5.43
CA ALA A 8 2.81 7.54 -6.65
C ALA A 8 1.74 6.50 -6.97
N VAL A 9 0.73 6.91 -7.75
CA VAL A 9 -0.36 6.05 -8.23
C VAL A 9 -0.48 6.22 -9.75
N ASP A 10 -0.61 5.11 -10.48
CA ASP A 10 -0.84 5.14 -11.93
C ASP A 10 -2.33 5.24 -12.29
N GLY A 11 -2.63 5.41 -13.58
CA GLY A 11 -4.03 5.50 -14.06
C GLY A 11 -4.85 4.22 -13.89
N SER A 12 -4.22 3.07 -13.61
CA SER A 12 -4.89 1.81 -13.27
C SER A 12 -5.07 1.62 -11.76
N GLY A 13 -4.61 2.57 -10.95
CA GLY A 13 -4.70 2.54 -9.49
C GLY A 13 -3.60 1.75 -8.80
N ASN A 14 -2.56 1.27 -9.52
CA ASN A 14 -1.44 0.60 -8.86
C ASN A 14 -0.64 1.59 -8.02
N LEU A 15 -0.21 1.15 -6.84
CA LEU A 15 0.59 1.96 -5.91
C LEU A 15 2.07 1.65 -6.08
N PHE A 16 2.89 2.69 -6.07
CA PHE A 16 4.34 2.60 -6.14
C PHE A 16 4.97 3.31 -4.96
N THR A 17 5.99 2.70 -4.37
CA THR A 17 6.86 3.35 -3.38
C THR A 17 8.30 3.39 -3.88
N GLY A 18 8.95 4.52 -3.68
CA GLY A 18 10.37 4.71 -3.97
C GLY A 18 11.21 4.68 -2.69
N GLU A 19 12.40 4.09 -2.78
CA GLU A 19 13.34 4.02 -1.67
C GLU A 19 14.08 5.36 -1.43
N THR A 20 14.23 5.76 -0.17
CA THR A 20 15.16 6.82 0.27
C THR A 20 16.58 6.30 0.39
N TYR A 21 17.58 7.12 0.04
CA TYR A 21 19.04 6.91 0.10
C TYR A 21 19.68 6.71 -1.27
N GLU A 22 19.51 5.55 -1.91
CA GLU A 22 20.08 5.33 -3.25
C GLU A 22 19.09 5.57 -4.39
N GLY A 23 17.78 5.55 -4.12
CA GLY A 23 16.75 5.72 -5.16
C GLY A 23 16.71 4.59 -6.19
N LYS A 24 17.41 3.47 -5.96
CA LYS A 24 17.57 2.38 -6.94
C LYS A 24 16.47 1.33 -6.92
N ARG A 25 15.49 1.44 -6.02
CA ARG A 25 14.45 0.43 -5.83
C ARG A 25 13.07 1.06 -5.87
N LEU A 26 12.18 0.38 -6.57
CA LEU A 26 10.75 0.65 -6.63
C LEU A 26 10.00 -0.61 -6.19
N GLN A 27 8.98 -0.44 -5.36
CA GLN A 27 8.03 -1.51 -5.03
C GLN A 27 6.67 -1.18 -5.62
N LYS A 28 6.12 -2.13 -6.36
CA LYS A 28 4.78 -2.03 -6.93
C LYS A 28 3.80 -2.87 -6.10
N PHE A 29 2.67 -2.27 -5.77
CA PHE A 29 1.49 -2.97 -5.26
C PHE A 29 0.42 -2.94 -6.33
N ASN A 30 0.08 -4.13 -6.83
CA ASN A 30 -0.94 -4.25 -7.86
C ASN A 30 -2.31 -4.00 -7.25
N PHE A 31 -3.06 -3.06 -7.80
CA PHE A 31 -4.44 -2.85 -7.39
C PHE A 31 -5.32 -3.97 -7.95
N LYS A 32 -6.12 -4.58 -7.07
CA LYS A 32 -7.00 -5.71 -7.40
C LYS A 32 -8.48 -5.39 -7.19
N GLY A 33 -8.82 -4.10 -7.06
CA GLY A 33 -10.16 -3.65 -6.69
C GLY A 33 -10.34 -3.52 -5.19
N MET A 34 -11.46 -2.94 -4.78
CA MET A 34 -11.84 -2.80 -3.38
C MET A 34 -12.53 -4.08 -2.89
N GLY A 35 -12.06 -4.62 -1.77
CA GLY A 35 -12.74 -5.71 -1.07
C GLY A 35 -13.99 -5.23 -0.32
N ARG A 36 -14.84 -6.17 0.10
CA ARG A 36 -15.91 -5.86 1.05
C ARG A 36 -15.29 -5.38 2.36
N PRO A 37 -15.77 -4.29 2.97
CA PRO A 37 -15.27 -3.85 4.25
C PRO A 37 -15.46 -4.96 5.29
N THR A 38 -14.44 -5.22 6.09
CA THR A 38 -14.55 -6.13 7.22
C THR A 38 -15.48 -5.49 8.25
N PRO A 39 -16.54 -6.17 8.70
CA PRO A 39 -17.33 -5.69 9.82
C PRO A 39 -16.40 -5.42 11.01
N PRO A 40 -16.65 -4.38 11.81
CA PRO A 40 -15.90 -4.17 13.04
C PRO A 40 -15.94 -5.47 13.85
N ALA A 41 -14.79 -5.90 14.36
CA ALA A 41 -14.74 -7.04 15.26
C ALA A 41 -15.76 -6.79 16.36
N SER A 42 -16.79 -7.66 16.44
CA SER A 42 -17.73 -7.61 17.55
C SER A 42 -16.88 -7.70 18.81
N LYS A 43 -16.87 -6.64 19.62
CA LYS A 43 -16.25 -6.72 20.95
C LYS A 43 -17.00 -7.83 21.67
N GLU A 44 -16.30 -8.93 21.93
CA GLU A 44 -16.84 -10.05 22.68
C GLU A 44 -17.28 -9.51 24.06
N PRO A 45 -18.50 -9.84 24.54
CA PRO A 45 -18.87 -9.49 25.90
C PRO A 45 -17.96 -10.28 26.86
N ARG A 46 -17.40 -9.57 27.84
CA ARG A 46 -16.54 -10.12 28.91
C ARG A 46 -17.12 -11.37 29.56
#